data_AF-A0A6H1ZYH8-F1
#
_entry.id   AF-A0A6H1ZYH8-F1
#
_cell.length_a   1.000
_cell.length_b   1.000
_cell.length_c   1.000
_cell.angle_alpha   90.00
_cell.angle_beta   90.00
_cell.angle_gamma   90.00
#
_symmetry.space_group_name_H-M   'P 1'
#
loop_
_entity.id
_entity.type
_entity.pdbx_description
1 polymer ?
#
loop_
_entity_poly.entity_id
_entity_poly.type
_entity_poly.pdbx_seq_one_letter_code
_entity_poly.pdbx_strand_id
1 'polypeptide(L)'
;WPVLPAGNADVQALVTFVEKTYNLGETCDLVHYLLPGSGRAANGAGGGSPVVDGAAEAGSSIDTHSWTNDVTGVVKAGDVIKIAGLNQLFRITADANSGATTGPATLYINPPILVGSSPADHAAITYSGCKLRAYIAEYSPLPAAGPDEFIAGFSVTFVEAP
;
A
#
# COMPACT_ATOMS: atom_id res chain seq x y z
N TRP A 1 -14.11 -18.59 9.62
CA TRP A 1 -14.32 -17.23 9.07
C TRP A 1 -15.34 -16.51 9.94
N PRO A 2 -15.12 -15.24 10.31
CA PRO A 2 -16.06 -14.51 11.16
C PRO A 2 -17.42 -14.39 10.46
N VAL A 3 -18.50 -14.58 11.21
CA VAL A 3 -19.87 -14.37 10.75
C VAL A 3 -20.22 -12.89 10.88
N LEU A 4 -20.82 -12.30 9.86
CA LEU A 4 -21.20 -10.89 9.84
C LEU A 4 -22.70 -10.75 10.12
N PRO A 5 -23.13 -9.93 11.10
CA PRO A 5 -24.55 -9.70 11.36
C PRO A 5 -25.19 -8.90 10.20
N ALA A 6 -26.14 -9.50 9.48
CA ALA A 6 -26.72 -8.90 8.26
C ALA A 6 -27.52 -7.61 8.53
N GLY A 7 -28.15 -7.50 9.70
CA GLY A 7 -28.87 -6.29 10.13
C GLY A 7 -27.98 -5.13 10.60
N ASN A 8 -26.66 -5.32 10.71
CA ASN A 8 -25.77 -4.25 11.17
C ASN A 8 -25.51 -3.23 10.05
N ALA A 9 -25.63 -1.94 10.38
CA ALA A 9 -25.49 -0.85 9.40
C ALA A 9 -24.10 -0.80 8.73
N ASP A 10 -23.02 -1.11 9.46
CA ASP A 10 -21.66 -1.13 8.90
C ASP A 10 -21.48 -2.31 7.93
N VAL A 11 -22.11 -3.46 8.24
CA VAL A 11 -22.12 -4.62 7.33
C VAL A 11 -22.88 -4.28 6.06
N GLN A 12 -24.06 -3.66 6.16
CA GLN A 12 -24.83 -3.25 4.98
C GLN A 12 -24.10 -2.20 4.14
N ALA A 13 -23.42 -1.24 4.79
CA ALA A 13 -22.60 -0.25 4.11
C ALA A 13 -21.41 -0.90 3.37
N LEU A 14 -20.72 -1.84 4.02
CA LEU A 14 -19.62 -2.61 3.41
C LEU A 14 -20.10 -3.40 2.19
N VAL A 15 -21.21 -4.12 2.33
CA VAL A 15 -21.82 -4.89 1.23
C VAL A 15 -22.16 -3.98 0.06
N THR A 16 -22.87 -2.87 0.35
CA THR A 16 -23.25 -1.89 -0.67
C THR A 16 -22.01 -1.30 -1.37
N PHE A 17 -20.95 -1.01 -0.61
CA PHE A 17 -19.69 -0.52 -1.15
C PHE A 17 -19.06 -1.54 -2.10
N VAL A 18 -18.97 -2.81 -1.69
CA VAL A 18 -18.39 -3.89 -2.50
C VAL A 18 -19.19 -4.09 -3.79
N GLU A 19 -20.52 -4.17 -3.69
CA GLU A 19 -21.40 -4.34 -4.85
C GLU A 19 -21.28 -3.18 -5.83
N LYS A 20 -21.27 -1.94 -5.34
CA LYS A 20 -21.12 -0.76 -6.21
C LYS A 20 -19.76 -0.73 -6.88
N THR A 21 -18.69 -0.92 -6.10
CA THR A 21 -17.31 -0.90 -6.62
C THR A 21 -17.10 -1.98 -7.68
N TYR A 22 -17.63 -3.19 -7.44
CA TYR A 22 -17.56 -4.30 -8.40
C TYR A 22 -18.39 -4.03 -9.66
N ASN A 23 -19.67 -3.67 -9.51
CA ASN A 23 -20.58 -3.50 -10.66
C ASN A 23 -20.24 -2.29 -11.53
N LEU A 24 -19.66 -1.24 -10.94
CA LEU A 24 -19.22 -0.05 -11.67
C LEU A 24 -17.77 -0.14 -12.15
N GLY A 25 -17.00 -1.14 -11.70
CA GLY A 25 -15.58 -1.28 -12.02
C GLY A 25 -14.73 -0.12 -11.50
N GLU A 26 -15.16 0.55 -10.43
CA GLU A 26 -14.45 1.69 -9.85
C GLU A 26 -13.21 1.23 -9.07
N THR A 27 -12.18 2.07 -9.04
CA THR A 27 -11.01 1.87 -8.19
C THR A 27 -11.24 2.49 -6.81
N CYS A 28 -10.77 1.81 -5.77
CA CYS A 28 -10.77 2.30 -4.40
C CYS A 28 -9.36 2.31 -3.81
N ASP A 29 -9.14 3.17 -2.81
CA ASP A 29 -7.92 3.18 -2.03
C ASP A 29 -8.09 2.27 -0.80
N LEU A 30 -7.20 1.30 -0.65
CA LEU A 30 -7.23 0.35 0.45
C LEU A 30 -5.98 0.47 1.32
N VAL A 31 -6.20 0.37 2.63
CA VAL A 31 -5.15 0.23 3.64
C VAL A 31 -5.12 -1.23 4.07
N HIS A 32 -3.98 -1.90 3.88
CA HIS A 32 -3.84 -3.29 4.28
C HIS A 32 -3.46 -3.35 5.77
N TYR A 33 -4.43 -3.71 6.62
CA TYR A 33 -4.32 -3.65 8.08
C TYR A 33 -3.08 -4.38 8.65
N LEU A 34 -2.71 -5.53 8.11
CA LEU A 34 -1.59 -6.33 8.62
C LEU A 34 -0.23 -5.99 7.98
N LEU A 35 -0.20 -5.16 6.94
CA LEU A 35 1.00 -4.92 6.14
C LEU A 35 1.82 -3.78 6.75
N PRO A 36 3.09 -4.00 7.14
CA PRO A 36 3.94 -2.95 7.71
C PRO A 36 4.17 -1.82 6.71
N GLY A 37 3.99 -0.57 7.13
CA GLY A 37 4.07 0.61 6.25
C GLY A 37 2.74 0.97 5.57
N SER A 38 1.73 0.09 5.62
CA SER A 38 0.35 0.38 5.23
C SER A 38 -0.51 0.56 6.49
N GLY A 39 -1.35 -0.41 6.86
CA GLY A 39 -2.21 -0.34 8.05
C GLY A 39 -1.53 -0.73 9.35
N ARG A 40 -0.41 -1.48 9.28
CA ARG A 40 0.47 -1.73 10.42
C ARG A 40 1.63 -0.75 10.39
N ALA A 41 2.08 -0.30 11.56
CA ALA A 41 3.27 0.54 11.66
C ALA A 41 4.45 -0.10 10.91
N ALA A 42 5.23 0.75 10.22
CA ALA A 42 6.47 0.32 9.57
C ALA A 42 7.44 -0.24 10.61
N ASN A 43 8.27 -1.20 10.20
CA ASN A 43 9.31 -1.78 11.04
C ASN A 43 10.56 -0.88 11.09
N GLY A 44 10.81 -0.11 10.02
CA GLY A 44 11.79 0.96 9.97
C GLY A 44 11.41 2.15 10.84
N ALA A 45 12.41 2.90 11.29
CA ALA A 45 12.23 4.11 12.08
C ALA A 45 11.61 5.26 11.26
N GLY A 46 11.84 5.26 9.94
CA GLY A 46 11.45 6.34 9.04
C GLY A 46 12.06 7.69 9.41
N GLY A 47 11.28 8.75 9.20
CA GLY A 47 11.64 10.13 9.52
C GLY A 47 11.96 10.97 8.29
N GLY A 48 12.06 12.29 8.49
CA GLY A 48 12.32 13.24 7.41
C GLY A 48 11.14 13.40 6.45
N SER A 49 11.44 13.84 5.24
CA SER A 49 10.48 13.97 4.14
C SER A 49 11.13 13.36 2.90
N PRO A 50 11.22 12.02 2.85
CA PRO A 50 12.06 11.34 1.89
C PRO A 50 11.52 11.50 0.48
N VAL A 51 12.45 11.65 -0.46
CA VAL A 51 12.18 11.84 -1.88
C VAL A 51 13.18 11.04 -2.71
N VAL A 52 12.82 10.77 -3.96
CA VAL A 52 13.71 10.14 -4.95
C VAL A 52 14.88 11.07 -5.28
N ASP A 53 16.09 10.52 -5.35
CA ASP A 53 17.33 11.23 -5.70
C ASP A 53 17.68 11.02 -7.18
N GLY A 54 17.11 11.84 -8.06
CA GLY A 54 17.36 11.79 -9.50
C GLY A 54 16.17 11.43 -10.37
N ALA A 55 16.28 11.77 -11.66
CA ALA A 55 15.32 11.39 -12.69
C ALA A 55 15.86 10.21 -13.49
N ALA A 56 15.00 9.24 -13.81
CA ALA A 56 15.30 7.98 -14.52
C ALA A 56 15.68 6.76 -13.64
N GLU A 57 15.36 6.77 -12.35
CA GLU A 57 15.47 5.60 -11.48
C GLU A 57 14.62 4.42 -12.00
N ALA A 58 15.24 3.24 -12.14
CA ALA A 58 14.61 2.04 -12.62
C ALA A 58 15.27 0.77 -12.03
N GLY A 59 14.56 -0.36 -12.07
CA GLY A 59 15.03 -1.63 -11.54
C GLY A 59 14.63 -1.89 -10.09
N SER A 60 15.42 -2.71 -9.39
CA SER A 60 15.12 -3.21 -8.03
C SER A 60 15.76 -2.39 -6.91
N SER A 61 16.37 -1.26 -7.24
CA SER A 61 16.90 -0.30 -6.29
C SER A 61 16.48 1.11 -6.68
N ILE A 62 16.35 1.98 -5.70
CA ILE A 62 16.10 3.39 -5.91
C ILE A 62 16.92 4.20 -4.91
N ASP A 63 17.62 5.21 -5.41
CA ASP A 63 18.32 6.16 -4.58
C ASP A 63 17.38 7.24 -4.07
N THR A 64 17.52 7.57 -2.79
CA THR A 64 16.59 8.45 -2.08
C THR A 64 17.35 9.35 -1.12
N HIS A 65 16.80 10.51 -0.83
CA HIS A 65 17.36 11.46 0.14
C HIS A 65 16.25 12.09 0.98
N SER A 66 16.62 13.03 1.84
CA SER A 66 15.76 13.75 2.79
C SER A 66 15.15 12.88 3.89
N TRP A 67 15.75 11.72 4.18
CA TRP A 67 15.54 11.03 5.45
C TRP A 67 16.16 11.83 6.61
N THR A 68 15.78 11.52 7.84
CA THR A 68 16.54 12.01 9.01
C THR A 68 17.97 11.46 8.93
N ASN A 69 18.99 12.30 9.09
CA ASN A 69 20.39 11.88 9.00
C ASN A 69 20.76 10.83 10.07
N ASP A 70 21.71 9.96 9.73
CA ASP A 70 22.34 8.99 10.63
C ASP A 70 21.38 8.02 11.33
N VAL A 71 20.26 7.68 10.67
CA VAL A 71 19.29 6.71 11.19
C VAL A 71 19.58 5.32 10.63
N THR A 72 19.83 4.39 11.54
CA THR A 72 19.93 2.95 11.23
C THR A 72 18.52 2.38 11.04
N GLY A 73 18.28 1.69 9.92
CA GLY A 73 16.99 1.07 9.60
C GLY A 73 15.89 2.10 9.37
N VAL A 74 16.11 3.09 8.50
CA VAL A 74 15.05 4.04 8.08
C VAL A 74 13.87 3.31 7.46
N VAL A 75 14.16 2.26 6.68
CA VAL A 75 13.19 1.24 6.26
C VAL A 75 13.79 -0.14 6.52
N LYS A 76 12.92 -1.13 6.74
CA LYS A 76 13.34 -2.52 6.94
C LYS A 76 12.66 -3.47 5.98
N ALA A 77 13.28 -4.62 5.76
CA ALA A 77 12.73 -5.68 4.93
C ALA A 77 11.31 -6.05 5.38
N GLY A 78 10.37 -6.08 4.44
CA GLY A 78 8.96 -6.35 4.69
C GLY A 78 8.08 -5.12 4.88
N ASP A 79 8.64 -3.91 4.98
CA ASP A 79 7.88 -2.67 4.90
C ASP A 79 7.38 -2.45 3.46
N VAL A 80 6.28 -1.73 3.32
CA VAL A 80 5.83 -1.19 2.02
C VAL A 80 5.93 0.32 1.97
N ILE A 81 6.30 0.80 0.79
CA ILE A 81 6.38 2.22 0.45
C ILE A 81 5.55 2.52 -0.80
N LYS A 82 5.20 3.79 -0.96
CA LYS A 82 4.59 4.34 -2.17
C LYS A 82 5.41 5.51 -2.69
N ILE A 83 5.65 5.54 -3.98
CA ILE A 83 6.40 6.59 -4.66
C ILE A 83 5.41 7.45 -5.44
N ALA A 84 5.45 8.76 -5.27
CA ALA A 84 4.57 9.68 -5.99
C ALA A 84 4.77 9.53 -7.51
N GLY A 85 3.66 9.48 -8.25
CA GLY A 85 3.66 9.24 -9.70
C GLY A 85 3.62 7.77 -10.10
N LEU A 86 3.77 6.83 -9.15
CA LEU A 86 3.61 5.39 -9.38
C LEU A 86 2.38 4.88 -8.63
N ASN A 87 1.55 4.08 -9.31
CA ASN A 87 0.29 3.61 -8.75
C ASN A 87 0.48 2.41 -7.81
N GLN A 88 1.51 1.60 -8.05
CA GLN A 88 1.81 0.38 -7.32
C GLN A 88 2.49 0.62 -5.95
N LEU A 89 2.28 -0.31 -5.02
CA LEU A 89 3.07 -0.42 -3.80
C LEU A 89 4.37 -1.18 -4.03
N PHE A 90 5.42 -0.74 -3.33
CA PHE A 90 6.72 -1.38 -3.38
C PHE A 90 7.04 -1.96 -2.00
N ARG A 91 7.44 -3.23 -1.99
CA ARG A 91 7.94 -3.90 -0.80
C ARG A 91 9.44 -3.74 -0.69
N ILE A 92 9.90 -3.34 0.49
CA ILE A 92 11.32 -3.28 0.84
C ILE A 92 11.85 -4.70 1.02
N THR A 93 12.94 -5.03 0.34
CA THR A 93 13.55 -6.38 0.35
C THR A 93 14.79 -6.48 1.24
N ALA A 94 15.40 -5.35 1.61
CA ALA A 94 16.55 -5.29 2.51
C ALA A 94 16.49 -4.03 3.38
N ASP A 95 17.08 -4.10 4.57
CA ASP A 95 17.19 -2.96 5.48
C ASP A 95 18.05 -1.86 4.87
N ALA A 96 17.64 -0.60 5.07
CA ALA A 96 18.39 0.56 4.59
C ALA A 96 18.66 1.54 5.75
N ASN A 97 19.84 2.14 5.72
CA ASN A 97 20.28 3.17 6.66
C ASN A 97 20.37 4.50 5.91
N SER A 98 20.15 5.61 6.61
CA SER A 98 20.40 6.94 6.08
C SER A 98 21.80 7.44 6.44
N GLY A 99 22.42 8.19 5.52
CA GLY A 99 23.73 8.80 5.72
C GLY A 99 23.71 10.12 6.51
N ALA A 100 24.92 10.65 6.76
CA ALA A 100 25.17 11.77 7.67
C ALA A 100 24.82 13.18 7.13
N THR A 101 24.45 13.31 5.86
CA THR A 101 24.19 14.62 5.22
C THR A 101 23.17 14.42 4.13
N THR A 102 22.08 15.20 4.15
CA THR A 102 20.86 15.05 3.33
C THR A 102 20.10 13.73 3.51
N GLY A 103 20.48 12.89 4.47
CA GLY A 103 19.86 11.60 4.75
C GLY A 103 19.73 10.68 3.53
N PRO A 104 20.80 10.40 2.75
CA PRO A 104 20.73 9.54 1.59
C PRO A 104 20.56 8.09 2.01
N ALA A 105 19.73 7.35 1.28
CA ALA A 105 19.54 5.92 1.45
C ALA A 105 19.20 5.26 0.11
N THR A 106 19.85 4.13 -0.18
CA THR A 106 19.46 3.27 -1.31
C THR A 106 18.45 2.24 -0.81
N LEU A 107 17.27 2.22 -1.42
CA LEU A 107 16.20 1.29 -1.04
C LEU A 107 16.13 0.14 -2.04
N TYR A 108 16.08 -1.09 -1.54
CA TYR A 108 15.86 -2.27 -2.38
C TYR A 108 14.38 -2.62 -2.40
N ILE A 109 13.79 -2.67 -3.60
CA ILE A 109 12.34 -2.71 -3.79
C ILE A 109 11.90 -3.88 -4.68
N ASN A 110 10.67 -4.35 -4.44
CA ASN A 110 9.95 -5.29 -5.28
C ASN A 110 8.46 -4.91 -5.36
N PRO A 111 7.83 -4.85 -6.53
CA PRO A 111 8.37 -5.15 -7.87
C PRO A 111 9.42 -4.14 -8.34
N PRO A 112 10.24 -4.46 -9.38
CA PRO A 112 11.15 -3.48 -9.96
C PRO A 112 10.38 -2.35 -10.66
N ILE A 113 10.96 -1.15 -10.65
CA ILE A 113 10.47 -0.03 -11.47
C ILE A 113 10.78 -0.33 -12.94
N LEU A 114 9.75 -0.29 -13.79
CA LEU A 114 9.88 -0.54 -15.21
C LEU A 114 10.53 0.66 -15.92
N VAL A 115 11.39 0.36 -16.89
CA VAL A 115 11.97 1.37 -17.77
C VAL A 115 10.84 2.09 -18.53
N GLY A 116 10.77 3.42 -18.41
CA GLY A 116 9.68 4.23 -18.97
C GLY A 116 8.58 4.62 -17.97
N SER A 117 8.60 4.04 -16.77
CA SER A 117 7.78 4.45 -15.63
C SER A 117 8.65 4.92 -14.46
N SER A 118 9.76 5.58 -14.78
CA SER A 118 10.62 6.17 -13.75
C SER A 118 9.82 7.23 -12.98
N PRO A 119 9.95 7.30 -11.65
CA PRO A 119 9.50 8.46 -10.90
C PRO A 119 10.27 9.71 -11.36
N ALA A 120 9.67 10.87 -11.10
CA ALA A 120 10.35 12.15 -11.28
C ALA A 120 11.42 12.34 -10.19
N ASP A 121 12.42 13.16 -10.49
CA ASP A 121 13.31 13.68 -9.46
C ASP A 121 12.50 14.39 -8.36
N HIS A 122 12.92 14.21 -7.11
CA HIS A 122 12.21 14.67 -5.92
C HIS A 122 10.77 14.11 -5.75
N ALA A 123 10.42 12.99 -6.40
CA ALA A 123 9.14 12.34 -6.14
C ALA A 123 9.03 11.91 -4.67
N ALA A 124 7.95 12.31 -4.01
CA ALA A 124 7.75 12.04 -2.58
C ALA A 124 7.61 10.53 -2.30
N ILE A 125 8.24 10.08 -1.22
CA ILE A 125 8.18 8.70 -0.74
C ILE A 125 7.30 8.65 0.51
N THR A 126 6.24 7.86 0.44
CA THR A 126 5.39 7.54 1.58
C THR A 126 5.83 6.20 2.14
N TYR A 127 6.19 6.14 3.42
CA TYR A 127 6.64 4.92 4.10
C TYR A 127 5.71 4.49 5.25
N SER A 128 4.65 5.25 5.52
CA SER A 128 3.64 4.94 6.54
C SER A 128 2.25 5.31 6.03
N GLY A 129 1.24 4.51 6.39
CA GLY A 129 -0.13 4.74 5.91
C GLY A 129 -0.28 4.57 4.40
N CYS A 130 0.60 3.78 3.76
CA CYS A 130 0.57 3.56 2.33
C CYS A 130 -0.76 2.95 1.89
N LYS A 131 -1.37 3.55 0.87
CA LYS A 131 -2.62 3.09 0.27
C LYS A 131 -2.34 2.43 -1.07
N LEU A 132 -2.86 1.22 -1.25
CA LEU A 132 -2.91 0.60 -2.56
C LEU A 132 -4.17 1.05 -3.28
N ARG A 133 -4.06 1.30 -4.59
CA ARG A 133 -5.25 1.54 -5.42
C ARG A 133 -5.63 0.21 -6.04
N ALA A 134 -6.85 -0.24 -5.84
CA ALA A 134 -7.32 -1.52 -6.35
C ALA A 134 -8.74 -1.45 -6.88
N TYR A 135 -9.11 -2.42 -7.68
CA TYR A 135 -10.49 -2.74 -8.03
C TYR A 135 -10.84 -4.12 -7.46
N ILE A 136 -12.14 -4.40 -7.38
CA ILE A 136 -12.64 -5.72 -6.95
C ILE A 136 -12.71 -6.63 -8.17
N ALA A 137 -11.93 -7.71 -8.17
CA ALA A 137 -11.92 -8.67 -9.26
C ALA A 137 -13.02 -9.72 -9.12
N GLU A 138 -13.36 -10.09 -7.89
CA GLU A 138 -14.43 -11.01 -7.55
C GLU A 138 -14.85 -10.79 -6.09
N TYR A 139 -16.10 -11.14 -5.78
CA TYR A 139 -16.58 -11.26 -4.41
C TYR A 139 -17.56 -12.43 -4.30
N SER A 140 -17.65 -13.05 -3.14
CA SER A 140 -18.63 -14.11 -2.90
C SER A 140 -20.04 -13.52 -2.95
N PRO A 141 -20.96 -14.06 -3.77
CA PRO A 141 -22.34 -13.62 -3.77
C PRO A 141 -22.93 -13.83 -2.39
N LEU A 142 -23.61 -12.82 -1.88
CA LEU A 142 -24.22 -12.84 -0.57
C LEU A 142 -25.57 -13.57 -0.66
N PRO A 143 -25.84 -14.58 0.18
CA PRO A 143 -27.20 -15.10 0.30
C PRO A 143 -28.11 -13.97 0.77
N ALA A 144 -29.35 -13.93 0.27
CA ALA A 144 -30.37 -13.04 0.82
C ALA A 144 -30.56 -13.39 2.31
N ALA A 145 -30.08 -12.52 3.19
CA ALA A 145 -30.11 -12.73 4.63
C ALA A 145 -31.14 -11.79 5.27
N GLY A 146 -31.98 -12.32 6.14
CA GLY A 146 -32.88 -11.54 6.99
C GLY A 146 -32.11 -10.63 7.97
N PRO A 147 -32.75 -9.60 8.54
CA PRO A 147 -32.09 -8.66 9.47
C PRO A 147 -31.50 -9.33 10.72
N ASP A 148 -32.06 -10.46 11.15
CA ASP A 148 -31.58 -11.25 12.30
C ASP A 148 -30.63 -12.40 11.91
N GLU A 149 -30.23 -12.48 10.63
CA GLU A 149 -29.38 -13.55 10.11
C GLU A 149 -27.91 -13.12 10.03
N PHE A 150 -27.05 -14.13 9.86
CA PHE A 150 -25.62 -13.96 9.73
C PHE A 150 -25.15 -14.33 8.33
N ILE A 151 -24.31 -13.48 7.76
CA ILE A 151 -23.58 -13.74 6.52
C ILE A 151 -22.30 -14.48 6.88
N ALA A 152 -22.14 -15.69 6.37
CA ALA A 152 -20.93 -16.48 6.49
C ALA A 152 -20.20 -16.57 5.15
N GLY A 153 -18.86 -16.67 5.19
CA GLY A 153 -18.06 -16.94 3.99
C GLY A 153 -17.89 -15.76 3.03
N PHE A 154 -18.20 -14.53 3.46
CA PHE A 154 -17.95 -13.34 2.64
C PHE A 154 -16.46 -13.17 2.38
N SER A 155 -16.09 -13.17 1.10
CA SER A 155 -14.74 -12.93 0.61
C SER A 155 -14.78 -11.92 -0.53
N VAL A 156 -13.73 -11.12 -0.63
CA VAL A 156 -13.52 -10.14 -1.69
C VAL A 156 -12.08 -10.25 -2.13
N THR A 157 -11.86 -10.37 -3.44
CA THR A 157 -10.53 -10.40 -4.03
C THR A 157 -10.26 -9.05 -4.68
N PHE A 158 -9.20 -8.40 -4.23
CA PHE A 158 -8.74 -7.13 -4.78
C PHE A 158 -7.55 -7.35 -5.70
N VAL A 159 -7.50 -6.59 -6.79
CA VAL A 159 -6.36 -6.54 -7.69
C VAL A 159 -5.89 -5.10 -7.79
N GLU A 160 -4.57 -4.90 -7.69
CA GLU A 160 -3.94 -3.58 -7.78
C GLU A 160 -4.21 -2.97 -9.16
N ALA A 161 -4.69 -1.73 -9.17
CA ALA A 161 -5.01 -1.00 -10.37
C ALA A 161 -3.77 -0.22 -10.86
N PRO A 162 -3.50 -0.24 -12.17
CA PRO A 162 -2.36 0.46 -12.76
C PRO A 162 -2.51 1.98 -12.79
#